data_AF-L8Y318-F1
#
_entry.id   AF-L8Y318-F1
#
_cell.length_a   1.000
_cell.length_b   1.000
_cell.length_c   1.000
_cell.angle_alpha   90.00
_cell.angle_beta   90.00
_cell.angle_gamma   90.00
#
_symmetry.space_group_name_H-M   'P 1'
#
loop_
_entity.id
_entity.type
_entity.pdbx_description
1 polymer ?
#
loop_
_entity_poly.entity_id
_entity_poly.type
_entity_poly.pdbx_seq_one_letter_code
_entity_poly.pdbx_strand_id
1 'polypeptide(L)'
;MNRVDVKVKIHEELKPWLVDDWDLITRQKQLFYLPAKKNVDSILEDNANYKNSQGNIDNKEFAINEVVAGIKEYFNVMLGTQLLYKFERQQYAEILADHPDVPRSQVYGAPHLLRLFVRIGAMLAYTPLDEKSLALLLNYLHDFLKYLAKNSAIQRL
;
A
#
# COMPACT_ATOMS: atom_id res chain seq x y z
N MET A 1 4.70 -29.06 -5.01
CA MET A 1 4.83 -27.70 -5.57
C MET A 1 5.73 -26.89 -4.64
N ASN A 2 6.98 -26.61 -5.04
CA ASN A 2 7.86 -25.70 -4.30
C ASN A 2 7.29 -24.29 -4.44
N ARG A 3 6.72 -23.76 -3.35
CA ARG A 3 6.19 -22.41 -3.31
C ARG A 3 7.36 -21.43 -3.23
N VAL A 4 7.39 -20.45 -4.14
CA VAL A 4 8.38 -19.37 -4.09
C VAL A 4 7.97 -18.43 -2.95
N ASP A 5 8.83 -18.31 -1.94
CA ASP A 5 8.64 -17.33 -0.87
C ASP A 5 9.01 -15.93 -1.39
N VAL A 6 8.00 -15.17 -1.83
CA VAL A 6 8.20 -13.82 -2.37
C VAL A 6 8.30 -12.83 -1.21
N LYS A 7 9.53 -12.37 -0.94
CA LYS A 7 9.78 -11.36 0.10
C LYS A 7 9.89 -9.96 -0.48
N VAL A 8 8.90 -9.12 -0.19
CA VAL A 8 9.02 -7.66 -0.39
C VAL A 8 9.84 -7.09 0.77
N LYS A 9 11.01 -6.52 0.46
CA LYS A 9 11.89 -5.93 1.46
C LYS A 9 11.42 -4.51 1.77
N ILE A 10 11.02 -4.27 3.01
CA ILE A 10 10.73 -2.93 3.52
C ILE A 10 12.05 -2.20 3.78
N HIS A 11 12.18 -0.97 3.30
CA HIS A 11 13.34 -0.12 3.57
C HIS A 11 13.50 0.16 5.07
N GLU A 12 14.74 0.18 5.58
CA GLU A 12 15.03 0.43 7.00
C GLU A 12 14.39 1.72 7.52
N GLU A 13 14.33 2.76 6.68
CA GLU A 13 13.72 4.06 7.00
C GLU A 13 12.22 3.96 7.31
N LEU A 14 11.52 2.95 6.78
CA LEU A 14 10.09 2.74 6.97
C LEU A 14 9.76 1.80 8.14
N LYS A 15 10.76 1.11 8.70
CA LYS A 15 10.54 0.19 9.82
C LYS A 15 10.14 0.92 11.11
N PRO A 16 10.79 2.02 11.53
CA PRO A 16 10.35 2.78 12.69
C PRO A 16 8.88 3.24 12.56
N TRP A 17 8.50 3.70 11.37
CA TRP A 17 7.11 4.09 11.08
C TRP A 17 6.10 2.96 11.34
N LEU A 18 6.42 1.72 10.95
CA LEU A 18 5.56 0.57 11.20
C LEU A 18 5.48 0.22 12.70
N VAL A 19 6.56 0.44 13.45
CA VAL A 19 6.58 0.24 14.90
C VAL A 19 5.73 1.29 15.60
N ASP A 20 5.88 2.57 15.21
CA ASP A 20 5.12 3.69 15.76
C ASP A 20 3.63 3.56 15.43
N ASP A 21 3.28 3.23 14.18
CA ASP A 21 1.91 2.94 13.74
C ASP A 21 1.27 1.83 14.58
N TRP A 22 1.99 0.72 14.80
CA TRP A 22 1.50 -0.36 15.65
C TRP A 22 1.29 0.10 17.10
N ASP A 23 2.22 0.88 17.67
CA ASP A 23 2.12 1.38 19.05
C ASP A 23 0.92 2.34 19.22
N LEU A 24 0.77 3.30 18.30
CA LEU A 24 -0.32 4.28 18.30
C LEU A 24 -1.69 3.60 18.31
N ILE A 25 -1.91 2.63 17.42
CA ILE A 25 -3.20 1.96 17.31
C ILE A 25 -3.43 0.94 18.42
N THR A 26 -2.42 0.11 18.72
CA THR A 26 -2.64 -1.05 19.60
C THR A 26 -2.44 -0.74 21.07
N ARG A 27 -1.47 0.11 21.42
CA ARG A 27 -1.13 0.48 22.80
C ARG A 27 -1.74 1.81 23.20
N GLN A 28 -1.62 2.84 22.36
CA GLN A 28 -2.12 4.19 22.71
C GLN A 28 -3.61 4.41 22.38
N LYS A 29 -4.24 3.46 21.68
CA LYS A 29 -5.68 3.51 21.33
C LYS A 29 -6.06 4.77 20.55
N GLN A 30 -5.16 5.21 19.68
CA GLN A 30 -5.45 6.27 18.73
C GLN A 30 -5.97 5.67 17.42
N LEU A 31 -6.71 6.46 16.66
CA LEU A 31 -7.22 6.09 15.34
C LEU A 31 -6.85 7.18 14.35
N PHE A 32 -6.58 6.76 13.12
CA PHE A 32 -6.39 7.69 12.01
C PHE A 32 -7.70 8.44 11.74
N TYR A 33 -7.60 9.74 11.43
CA TYR A 33 -8.75 10.50 10.96
C TYR A 33 -9.12 10.03 9.55
N LEU A 34 -10.38 9.64 9.37
CA LEU A 34 -10.91 9.17 8.09
C LEU A 34 -12.15 10.01 7.71
N PRO A 35 -12.33 10.35 6.42
CA PRO A 35 -11.46 10.00 5.29
C PRO A 35 -10.09 10.70 5.34
N ALA A 36 -9.07 10.01 4.86
CA ALA A 36 -7.70 10.50 4.87
C ALA A 36 -7.55 11.74 3.97
N LYS A 37 -6.90 12.78 4.47
CA LYS A 37 -6.62 14.02 3.69
C LYS A 37 -5.88 13.73 2.38
N LYS A 38 -4.98 12.74 2.41
CA LYS A 38 -4.29 12.22 1.23
C LYS A 38 -4.49 10.71 1.20
N ASN A 39 -5.40 10.28 0.32
CA ASN A 39 -5.82 8.89 0.22
C ASN A 39 -4.87 8.06 -0.66
N VAL A 40 -5.04 6.74 -0.64
CA VAL A 40 -4.21 5.81 -1.43
C VAL A 40 -4.29 6.11 -2.92
N ASP A 41 -5.47 6.44 -3.45
CA ASP A 41 -5.64 6.78 -4.86
C ASP A 41 -4.73 7.95 -5.27
N SER A 42 -4.76 9.06 -4.52
CA SER A 42 -3.89 10.21 -4.79
C SER A 42 -2.41 9.89 -4.60
N ILE A 43 -2.04 9.05 -3.63
CA ILE A 43 -0.62 8.66 -3.43
C ILE A 43 -0.10 7.84 -4.61
N LEU A 44 -0.90 6.90 -5.11
CA LEU A 44 -0.53 6.08 -6.25
C LEU A 44 -0.44 6.91 -7.54
N GLU A 45 -1.38 7.84 -7.73
CA GLU A 45 -1.37 8.78 -8.85
C GLU A 45 -0.14 9.69 -8.83
N ASP A 46 0.20 10.26 -7.67
CA ASP A 46 1.41 11.08 -7.51
C ASP A 46 2.69 10.29 -7.85
N ASN A 47 2.74 9.00 -7.48
CA ASN A 47 3.88 8.16 -7.81
C ASN A 47 3.97 7.86 -9.32
N ALA A 48 2.84 7.55 -9.96
CA ALA A 48 2.78 7.30 -11.40
C ALA A 48 3.25 8.54 -12.18
N ASN A 49 2.72 9.72 -11.82
CA ASN A 49 3.09 11.00 -12.42
C ASN A 49 4.58 11.33 -12.20
N TYR A 50 5.10 11.08 -10.99
CA TYR A 50 6.53 11.25 -10.69
C TYR A 50 7.41 10.34 -11.55
N LYS A 51 7.01 9.08 -11.76
CA LYS A 51 7.78 8.14 -12.61
C LYS A 51 7.71 8.51 -14.10
N ASN A 52 6.54 8.95 -14.58
CA ASN A 52 6.36 9.36 -15.98
C ASN A 52 7.17 10.62 -16.32
N SER A 53 7.27 11.57 -15.39
CA SER A 53 8.07 12.80 -15.57
C SER A 53 9.59 12.59 -15.55
N GLN A 54 10.08 11.43 -15.10
CA GLN A 54 11.52 11.09 -15.09
C GLN A 54 12.08 10.55 -16.41
N GLY A 55 11.25 10.43 -17.46
CA GLY A 55 11.68 10.21 -18.84
C GLY A 55 12.17 8.79 -19.16
N ASN A 56 11.30 7.96 -19.73
CA ASN A 56 11.60 6.99 -20.81
C ASN A 56 10.38 6.13 -21.22
N ILE A 57 9.97 6.28 -22.48
CA ILE A 57 9.26 5.37 -23.41
C ILE A 57 7.95 4.72 -22.92
N ASP A 58 6.86 5.06 -23.62
CA ASP A 58 5.44 4.63 -23.53
C ASP A 58 5.18 3.18 -23.04
N ASN A 59 6.07 2.22 -23.33
CA ASN A 59 5.98 0.85 -22.82
C ASN A 59 6.10 0.74 -21.29
N LYS A 60 6.74 1.72 -20.63
CA LYS A 60 6.93 1.75 -19.18
C LYS A 60 5.72 2.32 -18.45
N GLU A 61 5.00 3.23 -19.09
CA GLU A 61 3.77 3.84 -18.56
C GLU A 61 2.67 2.79 -18.37
N PHE A 62 2.45 1.94 -19.38
CA PHE A 62 1.48 0.84 -19.28
C PHE A 62 1.82 -0.09 -18.09
N ALA A 63 3.09 -0.47 -17.94
CA ALA A 63 3.51 -1.31 -16.82
C ALA A 63 3.33 -0.62 -15.45
N ILE A 64 3.59 0.69 -15.36
CA ILE A 64 3.37 1.47 -14.13
C ILE A 64 1.88 1.50 -13.77
N ASN A 65 1.01 1.74 -14.75
CA ASN A 65 -0.43 1.80 -14.56
C ASN A 65 -0.99 0.43 -14.11
N GLU A 66 -0.52 -0.67 -14.71
CA GLU A 66 -0.90 -2.03 -14.30
C GLU A 66 -0.46 -2.34 -12.85
N VAL A 67 0.76 -1.94 -12.47
CA VAL A 67 1.23 -2.14 -11.09
C VAL A 67 0.42 -1.29 -10.11
N VAL A 68 0.14 -0.04 -10.45
CA VAL A 68 -0.70 0.86 -9.62
C VAL A 68 -2.10 0.29 -9.46
N ALA A 69 -2.72 -0.19 -10.54
CA ALA A 69 -4.03 -0.85 -10.51
C ALA A 69 -3.99 -2.10 -9.62
N GLY A 70 -2.96 -2.93 -9.76
CA GLY A 70 -2.77 -4.11 -8.92
C GLY A 70 -2.63 -3.78 -7.43
N ILE A 71 -1.80 -2.79 -7.07
CA ILE A 71 -1.65 -2.35 -5.67
C ILE A 71 -2.99 -1.84 -5.13
N LYS A 72 -3.73 -1.06 -5.91
CA LYS A 72 -5.05 -0.54 -5.53
C LYS A 72 -6.04 -1.68 -5.27
N GLU A 73 -6.09 -2.67 -6.15
CA GLU A 73 -6.98 -3.82 -6.02
C GLU A 73 -6.64 -4.67 -4.79
N TYR A 74 -5.35 -4.99 -4.61
CA TYR A 74 -4.88 -5.66 -3.40
C TYR A 74 -5.23 -4.88 -2.14
N PHE A 75 -5.08 -3.57 -2.16
CA PHE A 75 -5.44 -2.72 -1.02
C PHE A 75 -6.94 -2.81 -0.71
N ASN A 76 -7.80 -2.67 -1.72
CA ASN A 76 -9.25 -2.71 -1.57
C ASN A 76 -9.75 -4.04 -1.00
N VAL A 77 -9.21 -5.16 -1.50
CA VAL A 77 -9.56 -6.51 -1.04
C VAL A 77 -8.99 -6.81 0.35
N MET A 78 -7.72 -6.46 0.60
CA MET A 78 -7.03 -6.87 1.81
C MET A 78 -7.29 -5.97 3.01
N LEU A 79 -7.72 -4.71 2.83
CA LEU A 79 -7.87 -3.77 3.94
C LEU A 79 -8.74 -4.36 5.05
N GLY A 80 -9.98 -4.75 4.70
CA GLY A 80 -10.98 -5.23 5.66
C GLY A 80 -10.62 -6.56 6.32
N THR A 81 -9.63 -7.30 5.82
CA THR A 81 -9.30 -8.64 6.32
C THR A 81 -7.95 -8.67 7.03
N GLN A 82 -6.92 -8.05 6.44
CA GLN A 82 -5.52 -8.27 6.81
C GLN A 82 -4.75 -7.00 7.21
N LEU A 83 -5.23 -5.80 6.90
CA LEU A 83 -4.45 -4.56 7.09
C LEU A 83 -4.90 -3.73 8.30
N LEU A 84 -6.03 -4.08 8.93
CA LEU A 84 -6.57 -3.40 10.10
C LEU A 84 -6.28 -4.15 11.39
N TYR A 85 -5.79 -3.41 12.39
CA TYR A 85 -5.68 -3.91 13.76
C TYR A 85 -7.05 -4.06 14.42
N LYS A 86 -7.12 -4.83 15.51
CA LYS A 86 -8.37 -5.10 16.22
C LYS A 86 -9.10 -3.82 16.65
N PHE A 87 -8.37 -2.78 17.03
CA PHE A 87 -8.95 -1.52 17.50
C PHE A 87 -9.61 -0.68 16.39
N GLU A 88 -9.13 -0.79 15.15
CA GLU A 88 -9.67 -0.08 13.98
C GLU A 88 -10.97 -0.72 13.43
N ARG A 89 -11.35 -1.90 13.94
CA ARG A 89 -12.50 -2.67 13.40
C ARG A 89 -13.83 -1.95 13.57
N GLN A 90 -14.00 -1.23 14.68
CA GLN A 90 -15.20 -0.44 14.92
C GLN A 90 -15.32 0.71 13.92
N GLN A 91 -14.26 1.51 13.76
CA GLN A 91 -14.20 2.60 12.78
C GLN A 91 -14.43 2.10 11.34
N TYR A 92 -13.87 0.94 10.98
CA TYR A 92 -14.10 0.35 9.66
C TYR A 92 -15.57 -0.04 9.42
N ALA A 93 -16.26 -0.55 10.43
CA ALA A 93 -17.67 -0.90 10.33
C ALA A 93 -18.55 0.35 10.15
N GLU A 94 -18.23 1.45 10.84
CA GLU A 94 -18.90 2.75 10.67
C GLU A 94 -18.73 3.28 9.24
N ILE A 95 -17.51 3.26 8.72
CA ILE A 95 -17.23 3.67 7.33
C ILE A 95 -17.98 2.80 6.31
N LEU A 96 -18.08 1.48 6.54
CA LEU A 96 -18.87 0.58 5.69
C LEU A 96 -20.36 0.94 5.70
N ALA A 97 -20.90 1.35 6.84
CA ALA A 97 -22.30 1.73 6.98
C ALA A 97 -22.60 3.07 6.31
N ASP A 98 -21.73 4.06 6.49
CA ASP A 98 -21.91 5.41 5.93
C ASP A 98 -21.59 5.47 4.43
N HIS A 99 -20.64 4.65 3.98
CA HIS A 99 -20.09 4.68 2.62
C HIS A 99 -19.87 3.25 2.07
N PRO A 100 -20.94 2.48 1.80
CA PRO A 100 -20.83 1.08 1.36
C PRO A 100 -20.13 0.93 0.01
N ASP A 101 -20.40 1.85 -0.93
CA ASP A 101 -19.93 1.77 -2.31
C ASP A 101 -18.57 2.45 -2.55
N VAL A 102 -17.98 3.07 -1.51
CA VAL A 102 -16.72 3.80 -1.66
C VAL A 102 -15.53 2.82 -1.55
N PRO A 103 -14.64 2.78 -2.56
CA PRO A 103 -13.42 1.97 -2.50
C PRO A 103 -12.56 2.37 -1.32
N ARG A 104 -11.92 1.37 -0.69
CA ARG A 104 -11.10 1.59 0.49
C ARG A 104 -9.89 2.46 0.22
N SER A 105 -9.36 2.39 -0.99
CA SER A 105 -8.26 3.23 -1.47
C SER A 105 -8.61 4.73 -1.53
N GLN A 106 -9.90 5.09 -1.55
CA GLN A 106 -10.35 6.50 -1.51
C GLN A 106 -10.55 7.03 -0.08
N VAL A 107 -10.70 6.15 0.90
CA VAL A 107 -10.94 6.52 2.31
C VAL A 107 -9.66 6.50 3.13
N TYR A 108 -8.80 5.49 2.93
CA TYR A 108 -7.61 5.27 3.74
C TYR A 108 -6.37 5.90 3.11
N GLY A 109 -5.31 6.08 3.92
CA GLY A 109 -4.10 6.81 3.53
C GLY A 109 -2.81 5.98 3.56
N ALA A 110 -1.68 6.68 3.63
CA ALA A 110 -0.34 6.11 3.57
C ALA A 110 -0.03 5.04 4.65
N PRO A 111 -0.45 5.17 5.93
CA PRO A 111 -0.14 4.18 6.97
C PRO A 111 -0.68 2.80 6.61
N HIS A 112 -1.95 2.71 6.24
CA HIS A 112 -2.58 1.45 5.82
C HIS A 112 -1.97 0.91 4.53
N LEU A 113 -1.62 1.79 3.58
CA LEU A 113 -0.94 1.39 2.36
C LEU A 113 0.44 0.78 2.66
N LEU A 114 1.19 1.33 3.61
CA LEU A 114 2.48 0.77 4.01
C LEU A 114 2.31 -0.64 4.62
N ARG A 115 1.25 -0.87 5.40
CA ARG A 115 0.93 -2.21 5.94
C ARG A 115 0.68 -3.25 4.83
N LEU A 116 0.13 -2.84 3.68
CA LEU A 116 -0.05 -3.73 2.53
C LEU A 116 1.29 -4.33 2.10
N PHE A 117 2.36 -3.54 1.99
CA PHE A 117 3.67 -4.03 1.54
C PHE A 117 4.30 -5.07 2.47
N VAL A 118 3.91 -5.09 3.75
CA VAL A 118 4.31 -6.12 4.72
C VAL A 118 3.59 -7.45 4.47
N ARG A 119 2.41 -7.43 3.84
CA ARG A 119 1.56 -8.61 3.60
C ARG A 119 1.56 -9.08 2.15
N ILE A 120 1.76 -8.19 1.19
CA ILE A 120 1.57 -8.46 -0.24
C ILE A 120 2.52 -9.53 -0.77
N GLY A 121 3.72 -9.69 -0.21
CA GLY A 121 4.65 -10.75 -0.61
C GLY A 121 4.04 -12.15 -0.52
N ALA A 122 3.25 -12.41 0.53
CA ALA A 122 2.54 -13.67 0.66
C ALA A 122 1.48 -13.87 -0.44
N MET A 123 0.83 -12.79 -0.90
CA MET A 123 -0.17 -12.85 -1.97
C MET A 123 0.47 -13.06 -3.35
N LEU A 124 1.62 -12.44 -3.59
CA LEU A 124 2.38 -12.62 -4.84
C LEU A 124 2.80 -14.08 -5.05
N ALA A 125 3.04 -14.83 -3.97
CA ALA A 125 3.33 -16.26 -4.05
C ALA A 125 2.15 -17.11 -4.60
N TYR A 126 0.93 -16.58 -4.60
CA TYR A 126 -0.27 -17.21 -5.17
C TYR A 126 -0.64 -16.66 -6.55
N THR A 127 0.05 -15.63 -7.04
CA THR A 127 -0.19 -15.07 -8.37
C THR A 127 0.65 -15.83 -9.40
N PRO A 128 0.06 -16.32 -10.50
CA PRO A 128 0.81 -17.03 -11.53
C PRO A 128 1.65 -16.05 -12.37
N LEU A 129 2.78 -15.62 -11.82
CA LEU A 129 3.76 -14.75 -12.49
C LEU A 129 4.98 -15.58 -12.90
N ASP A 130 5.50 -15.34 -14.10
CA ASP A 130 6.81 -15.83 -14.50
C ASP A 130 7.93 -15.03 -13.80
N GLU A 131 9.15 -15.58 -13.79
CA GLU A 131 10.28 -14.98 -13.06
C GLU A 131 10.57 -13.54 -13.52
N LYS A 132 10.41 -13.24 -14.81
CA LYS A 132 10.65 -11.91 -15.37
C LYS A 132 9.60 -10.90 -14.89
N SER A 133 8.32 -11.26 -14.94
CA SER A 133 7.24 -10.38 -14.45
C SER A 133 7.33 -10.17 -12.95
N LEU A 134 7.68 -11.21 -12.19
CA LEU A 134 7.87 -11.11 -10.74
C LEU A 134 9.04 -10.18 -10.40
N ALA A 135 10.18 -10.31 -11.08
CA ALA A 135 11.33 -9.43 -10.87
C ALA A 135 10.99 -7.97 -11.22
N LEU A 136 10.28 -7.74 -12.32
CA LEU A 136 9.84 -6.41 -12.72
C LEU A 136 8.88 -5.80 -11.68
N LEU A 137 7.90 -6.57 -11.22
CA LEU A 137 6.96 -6.15 -10.18
C LEU A 137 7.69 -5.79 -8.88
N LEU A 138 8.60 -6.65 -8.42
CA LEU A 138 9.38 -6.39 -7.20
C LEU A 138 10.19 -5.10 -7.30
N ASN A 139 10.81 -4.83 -8.46
CA ASN A 139 11.52 -3.57 -8.70
C ASN A 139 10.59 -2.36 -8.57
N TYR A 140 9.38 -2.43 -9.15
CA TYR A 140 8.39 -1.35 -9.01
C TYR A 140 7.93 -1.16 -7.56
N LEU A 141 7.69 -2.26 -6.82
CA LEU A 141 7.30 -2.19 -5.41
C LEU A 141 8.41 -1.57 -4.55
N HIS A 142 9.68 -1.93 -4.78
CA HIS A 142 10.81 -1.34 -4.06
C HIS A 142 11.01 0.13 -4.40
N ASP A 143 10.88 0.51 -5.67
CA ASP A 143 10.90 1.92 -6.07
C ASP A 143 9.76 2.72 -5.42
N PHE A 144 8.57 2.14 -5.33
CA PHE A 144 7.44 2.76 -4.66
C PHE A 144 7.70 2.94 -3.16
N LEU A 145 8.23 1.91 -2.49
CA LEU A 145 8.63 2.03 -1.08
C LEU A 145 9.72 3.08 -0.88
N LYS A 146 10.67 3.21 -1.81
CA LYS A 146 11.66 4.29 -1.80
C LYS A 146 11.03 5.67 -1.98
N TYR A 147 10.02 5.79 -2.85
CA TYR A 147 9.23 7.01 -2.98
C TYR A 147 8.49 7.34 -1.67
N LEU A 148 7.85 6.37 -1.03
CA LEU A 148 7.21 6.56 0.28
C LEU A 148 8.22 6.98 1.35
N ALA A 149 9.41 6.40 1.38
CA ALA A 149 10.45 6.75 2.34
C ALA A 149 10.96 8.19 2.15
N LYS A 150 11.20 8.61 0.91
CA LYS A 150 11.60 9.99 0.59
C LYS A 150 10.52 11.01 0.90
N ASN A 151 9.27 10.62 0.74
CA ASN A 151 8.11 11.45 1.03
C ASN A 151 7.49 11.10 2.39
N SER A 152 8.23 10.45 3.29
CA SER A 152 7.71 10.01 4.61
C SER A 152 7.36 11.19 5.53
N ALA A 153 7.72 12.41 5.14
CA ALA A 153 7.14 13.64 5.69
C ALA A 153 5.62 13.77 5.46
N ILE A 154 4.99 12.92 4.64
CA ILE A 154 3.60 13.09 4.18
C ILE A 154 2.56 12.91 5.27
N GLN A 155 2.80 12.19 6.38
CA GLN A 155 1.84 12.15 7.49
C GLN A 155 2.55 12.02 8.83
N ARG A 156 3.20 13.10 9.29
CA ARG A 156 3.14 13.41 10.73
C ARG A 156 1.67 13.77 11.02
N LEU A 157 0.88 12.75 11.38
CA LEU A 157 -0.32 12.95 12.16
C LEU A 157 0.09 13.12 13.62
#